data_AF-A0A3M2D571-F1
#
_entry.id   AF-A0A3M2D571-F1
#
_cell.length_a   1.000
_cell.length_b   1.000
_cell.length_c   1.000
_cell.angle_alpha   90.00
_cell.angle_beta   90.00
_cell.angle_gamma   90.00
#
_symmetry.space_group_name_H-M   'P 1'
#
loop_
_entity.id
_entity.type
_entity.pdbx_description
1 polymer ?
#
loop_
_entity_poly.entity_id
_entity_poly.type
_entity_poly.pdbx_seq_one_letter_code
_entity_poly.pdbx_strand_id
1 'polypeptide(L)'
;MHIKNRIKHFMGRYPRVFFPIARWVLSPVVVEECLFSSDKELVIEGFPRSANTFSVVAFRQAQQRHVPMAHHLHVEAQIIQGVRKGKPVIVLIRNPVDAVKSLLIRHQHIDPAWAFRRYYLFYKTVLRLEEHVVIADFSAVTSDFGSVIRRVNKKFGTYYDIFQHTKENVANVFRDVELINDRLDNGKESHVARPSKRRSEIKVDINEQNAYVANALEIYERLSHKN
;
A
#
# COMPACT_ATOMS: atom_id res chain seq x y z
N MET A 1 4.25 20.17 -4.89
CA MET A 1 3.21 19.25 -4.34
C MET A 1 1.85 19.92 -4.23
N HIS A 2 0.77 19.28 -4.70
CA HIS A 2 -0.59 19.84 -4.64
C HIS A 2 -1.18 19.85 -3.21
N ILE A 3 -1.75 20.99 -2.79
CA ILE A 3 -2.46 21.18 -1.52
C ILE A 3 -3.46 20.07 -1.21
N LYS A 4 -4.15 19.55 -2.24
CA LYS A 4 -5.13 18.46 -2.13
C LYS A 4 -4.55 17.20 -1.45
N ASN A 5 -3.31 16.82 -1.76
CA ASN A 5 -2.68 15.63 -1.16
C ASN A 5 -2.34 15.85 0.32
N ARG A 6 -1.92 17.05 0.70
CA ARG A 6 -1.68 17.40 2.12
C ARG A 6 -2.96 17.30 2.94
N ILE A 7 -4.07 17.86 2.44
CA ILE A 7 -5.37 17.81 3.10
C ILE A 7 -5.86 16.36 3.22
N LYS A 8 -5.82 15.59 2.12
CA LYS A 8 -6.18 14.17 2.12
C LYS A 8 -5.45 13.38 3.21
N HIS A 9 -4.12 13.52 3.29
CA HIS A 9 -3.32 12.79 4.26
C HIS A 9 -3.50 13.28 5.69
N PHE A 10 -3.72 14.58 5.90
CA PHE A 10 -4.06 15.11 7.22
C PHE A 10 -5.38 14.51 7.73
N MET A 11 -6.43 14.58 6.90
CA MET A 11 -7.74 14.00 7.24
C MET A 11 -7.70 12.47 7.34
N GLY A 12 -6.83 11.81 6.57
CA GLY A 12 -6.66 10.36 6.55
C GLY A 12 -6.33 9.75 7.92
N ARG A 13 -5.94 10.55 8.92
CA ARG A 13 -5.71 10.09 10.30
C ARG A 13 -6.99 10.03 11.14
N TYR A 14 -8.09 10.59 10.64
CA TYR A 14 -9.36 10.75 11.36
C TYR A 14 -10.51 10.13 10.56
N PRO A 15 -10.84 8.84 10.75
CA PRO A 15 -11.90 8.15 10.01
C PRO A 15 -13.24 8.90 9.94
N ARG A 16 -13.68 9.51 11.06
CA ARG A 16 -14.95 10.24 11.13
C ARG A 16 -15.01 11.46 10.22
N VAL A 17 -13.85 12.02 9.85
CA VAL A 17 -13.74 13.15 8.93
C VAL A 17 -13.43 12.67 7.51
N PHE A 18 -12.53 11.70 7.37
CA PHE A 18 -12.08 11.21 6.08
C PHE A 18 -13.21 10.58 5.26
N PHE A 19 -13.97 9.63 5.82
CA PHE A 19 -14.95 8.86 5.03
C PHE A 19 -16.09 9.71 4.45
N PRO A 20 -16.74 10.63 5.22
CA PRO A 20 -17.77 11.49 4.65
C PRO A 20 -17.25 12.34 3.49
N ILE A 21 -16.08 12.96 3.63
CA ILE A 21 -15.50 13.80 2.59
C ILE A 21 -15.04 12.97 1.39
N ALA A 22 -14.44 11.79 1.64
CA ALA A 22 -14.01 10.89 0.57
C ALA A 22 -15.19 10.45 -0.30
N ARG A 23 -16.36 10.17 0.28
CA ARG A 23 -17.57 9.82 -0.48
C ARG A 23 -18.08 10.96 -1.35
N TRP A 24 -17.83 12.20 -0.96
CA TRP A 24 -18.26 13.38 -1.72
C TRP A 24 -17.26 13.78 -2.82
N VAL A 25 -15.96 13.57 -2.60
CA VAL A 25 -14.88 14.04 -3.49
C VAL A 25 -14.41 12.98 -4.49
N LEU A 26 -14.42 11.70 -4.11
CA LEU A 26 -13.95 10.61 -4.98
C LEU A 26 -15.03 10.23 -5.99
N SER A 27 -14.61 9.73 -7.16
CA SER A 27 -15.56 9.23 -8.14
C SER A 27 -16.33 8.01 -7.60
N PRO A 28 -17.57 7.78 -8.04
CA PRO A 28 -18.37 6.63 -7.60
C PRO A 28 -17.63 5.29 -7.73
N VAL A 29 -16.92 5.11 -8.85
CA VAL A 29 -16.10 3.91 -9.10
C VAL A 29 -15.02 3.72 -8.04
N VAL A 30 -14.31 4.79 -7.64
CA VAL A 30 -13.28 4.70 -6.60
C VAL A 30 -13.88 4.49 -5.21
N VAL A 31 -15.05 5.08 -4.94
CA VAL A 31 -15.77 4.86 -3.68
C VAL A 31 -16.18 3.39 -3.56
N GLU A 32 -16.79 2.83 -4.60
CA GLU A 32 -17.22 1.44 -4.63
C GLU A 32 -16.03 0.48 -4.58
N GLU A 33 -14.98 0.73 -5.35
CA GLU A 33 -13.85 -0.19 -5.48
C GLU A 33 -12.91 -0.13 -4.28
N CYS A 34 -12.50 1.07 -3.85
CA CYS A 34 -11.33 1.27 -2.98
C CYS A 34 -11.66 1.68 -1.55
N LEU A 35 -12.76 2.40 -1.32
CA LEU A 35 -13.07 3.01 -0.03
C LEU A 35 -13.65 1.98 0.94
N PHE A 36 -13.20 1.99 2.19
CA PHE A 36 -13.79 1.14 3.21
C PHE A 36 -15.28 1.42 3.43
N SER A 37 -16.06 0.35 3.45
CA SER A 37 -17.49 0.25 3.80
C SER A 37 -17.75 -1.07 4.53
N SER A 38 -18.93 -1.25 5.12
CA SER A 38 -19.23 -2.41 5.98
C SER A 38 -19.23 -3.75 5.24
N ASP A 39 -19.52 -3.74 3.95
CA ASP A 39 -19.46 -4.88 3.02
C ASP A 39 -18.02 -5.32 2.72
N LYS A 40 -17.02 -4.44 2.91
CA LYS A 40 -15.62 -4.81 2.72
C LYS A 40 -15.21 -5.87 3.74
N GLU A 41 -14.63 -6.94 3.24
CA GLU A 41 -14.20 -8.08 4.04
C GLU A 41 -12.74 -7.96 4.47
N LEU A 42 -11.90 -7.29 3.66
CA LEU A 42 -10.46 -7.19 3.88
C LEU A 42 -9.96 -5.78 3.55
N VAL A 43 -8.95 -5.31 4.29
CA VAL A 43 -8.21 -4.08 3.98
C VAL A 43 -6.79 -4.45 3.57
N ILE A 44 -6.34 -3.95 2.41
CA ILE A 44 -4.94 -4.05 1.97
C ILE A 44 -4.43 -2.63 1.73
N GLU A 45 -3.56 -2.16 2.61
CA GLU A 45 -3.03 -0.80 2.55
C GLU A 45 -1.56 -0.75 2.87
N GLY A 46 -0.89 0.29 2.38
CA GLY A 46 0.53 0.50 2.59
C GLY A 46 0.93 1.86 2.08
N PHE A 47 2.11 2.32 2.46
CA PHE A 47 2.69 3.50 1.82
C PHE A 47 2.83 3.23 0.30
N PRO A 48 2.64 4.23 -0.58
CA PRO A 48 2.83 4.05 -2.01
C PRO A 48 4.14 3.33 -2.35
N ARG A 49 4.13 2.52 -3.41
CA ARG A 49 5.30 1.75 -3.88
C ARG A 49 5.78 0.61 -2.95
N SER A 50 4.92 0.19 -2.02
CA SER A 50 5.13 -0.98 -1.15
C SER A 50 4.32 -2.21 -1.60
N ALA A 51 4.35 -2.56 -2.89
CA ALA A 51 3.64 -3.72 -3.47
C ALA A 51 2.09 -3.72 -3.34
N ASN A 52 1.45 -2.56 -3.18
CA ASN A 52 -0.02 -2.44 -3.07
C ASN A 52 -0.79 -3.08 -4.22
N THR A 53 -0.50 -2.70 -5.47
CA THR A 53 -1.22 -3.21 -6.64
C THR A 53 -0.96 -4.69 -6.85
N PHE A 54 0.29 -5.14 -6.68
CA PHE A 54 0.63 -6.56 -6.72
C PHE A 54 -0.21 -7.36 -5.72
N SER A 55 -0.29 -6.91 -4.46
CA SER A 55 -0.99 -7.63 -3.40
C SER A 55 -2.49 -7.76 -3.69
N VAL A 56 -3.14 -6.69 -4.16
CA VAL A 56 -4.56 -6.72 -4.51
C VAL A 56 -4.83 -7.65 -5.69
N VAL A 57 -4.00 -7.57 -6.74
CA VAL A 57 -4.16 -8.42 -7.93
C VAL A 57 -3.88 -9.88 -7.60
N ALA A 58 -2.76 -10.18 -6.93
CA ALA A 58 -2.40 -11.54 -6.51
C ALA A 58 -3.47 -12.13 -5.59
N PHE A 59 -3.97 -11.35 -4.63
CA PHE A 59 -5.05 -11.80 -3.76
C PHE A 59 -6.30 -12.15 -4.58
N ARG A 60 -6.75 -11.26 -5.46
CA ARG A 60 -7.93 -11.50 -6.32
C ARG A 60 -7.78 -12.71 -7.22
N GLN A 61 -6.63 -12.88 -7.87
CA GLN A 61 -6.36 -14.02 -8.73
C GLN A 61 -6.38 -15.35 -7.96
N ALA A 62 -6.03 -15.33 -6.67
CA ALA A 62 -6.09 -16.53 -5.84
C ALA A 62 -7.52 -16.93 -5.44
N GLN A 63 -8.45 -15.98 -5.31
CA GLN A 63 -9.78 -16.25 -4.76
C GLN A 63 -10.71 -16.90 -5.79
N GLN A 64 -11.43 -17.93 -5.38
CA GLN A 64 -12.50 -18.56 -6.18
C GLN A 64 -13.80 -17.73 -6.21
N ARG A 65 -13.90 -16.72 -5.34
CA ARG A 65 -15.05 -15.80 -5.26
C ARG A 65 -14.57 -14.36 -5.25
N HIS A 66 -15.49 -13.45 -5.56
CA HIS A 66 -15.24 -12.04 -5.30
C HIS A 66 -15.15 -11.79 -3.78
N VAL A 67 -14.05 -11.17 -3.35
CA VAL A 67 -13.85 -10.68 -1.99
C VAL A 67 -13.77 -9.16 -2.06
N PRO A 68 -14.79 -8.43 -1.57
CA PRO A 68 -14.76 -6.97 -1.53
C PRO A 68 -13.65 -6.48 -0.59
N MET A 69 -12.77 -5.62 -1.09
CA MET A 69 -11.63 -5.10 -0.33
C MET A 69 -11.58 -3.57 -0.32
N ALA A 70 -11.04 -3.01 0.75
CA ALA A 70 -10.63 -1.61 0.79
C ALA A 70 -9.11 -1.51 0.52
N HIS A 71 -8.71 -0.63 -0.39
CA HIS A 71 -7.29 -0.54 -0.83
C HIS A 71 -6.95 0.77 -1.55
N HIS A 72 -5.66 0.98 -1.85
CA HIS A 72 -5.14 2.00 -2.79
C HIS A 72 -5.47 3.47 -2.47
N LEU A 73 -6.01 3.80 -1.29
CA LEU A 73 -6.18 5.19 -0.88
C LEU A 73 -4.96 5.73 -0.15
N HIS A 74 -4.07 4.87 0.36
CA HIS A 74 -2.82 5.22 1.04
C HIS A 74 -3.05 6.15 2.25
N VAL A 75 -4.11 5.85 3.00
CA VAL A 75 -4.54 6.57 4.19
C VAL A 75 -4.75 5.63 5.37
N GLU A 76 -4.41 6.12 6.55
CA GLU A 76 -4.52 5.39 7.81
C GLU A 76 -5.98 5.10 8.16
N ALA A 77 -6.92 5.91 7.66
CA ALA A 77 -8.34 5.78 7.95
C ALA A 77 -8.91 4.42 7.56
N GLN A 78 -8.44 3.83 6.45
CA GLN A 78 -8.85 2.49 6.02
C GLN A 78 -8.42 1.45 7.06
N ILE A 79 -7.16 1.53 7.52
CA ILE A 79 -6.56 0.64 8.53
C ILE A 79 -7.30 0.79 9.86
N ILE A 80 -7.42 2.02 10.37
CA ILE A 80 -8.09 2.31 11.64
C ILE A 80 -9.53 1.78 11.61
N GLN A 81 -10.24 1.97 10.50
CA GLN A 81 -11.63 1.55 10.39
C GLN A 81 -11.77 0.03 10.25
N GLY A 82 -10.87 -0.63 9.50
CA GLY A 82 -10.80 -2.09 9.44
C GLY A 82 -10.60 -2.70 10.82
N VAL A 83 -9.60 -2.21 11.57
CA VAL A 83 -9.33 -2.67 12.94
C VAL A 83 -10.54 -2.43 13.87
N ARG A 84 -11.15 -1.23 13.84
CA ARG A 84 -12.34 -0.92 14.65
C ARG A 84 -13.54 -1.81 14.36
N LYS A 85 -13.62 -2.37 13.16
CA LYS A 85 -14.71 -3.25 12.73
C LYS A 85 -14.34 -4.73 12.81
N GLY A 86 -13.17 -5.06 13.37
CA GLY A 86 -12.69 -6.44 13.48
C GLY A 86 -12.46 -7.11 12.13
N LYS A 87 -12.25 -6.33 11.06
CA LYS A 87 -11.99 -6.87 9.72
C LYS A 87 -10.52 -7.27 9.60
N PRO A 88 -10.19 -8.32 8.83
CA PRO A 88 -8.84 -8.59 8.36
C PRO A 88 -8.16 -7.34 7.78
N VAL A 89 -6.94 -7.06 8.20
CA VAL A 89 -6.13 -5.94 7.70
C VAL A 89 -4.70 -6.42 7.40
N ILE A 90 -4.27 -6.23 6.16
CA ILE A 90 -2.90 -6.40 5.71
C ILE A 90 -2.29 -5.02 5.53
N VAL A 91 -1.19 -4.76 6.24
CA VAL A 91 -0.39 -3.55 6.07
C VAL A 91 0.92 -3.90 5.37
N LEU A 92 1.07 -3.40 4.14
CA LEU A 92 2.25 -3.60 3.33
C LEU A 92 3.30 -2.55 3.69
N ILE A 93 4.53 -3.00 3.91
CA ILE A 93 5.67 -2.14 4.22
C ILE A 93 6.86 -2.45 3.32
N ARG A 94 7.71 -1.45 3.07
CA ARG A 94 8.93 -1.56 2.27
C ARG A 94 9.98 -0.65 2.87
N ASN A 95 11.26 -0.99 2.68
CA ASN A 95 12.36 -0.08 3.01
C ASN A 95 12.03 1.36 2.56
N PRO A 96 12.10 2.35 3.48
CA PRO A 96 11.61 3.70 3.22
C PRO A 96 12.37 4.40 2.11
N VAL A 97 13.69 4.18 2.01
CA VAL A 97 14.53 4.77 0.96
C VAL A 97 14.08 4.26 -0.40
N ASP A 98 13.87 2.95 -0.55
CA ASP A 98 13.42 2.35 -1.81
C ASP A 98 11.99 2.77 -2.20
N ALA A 99 11.08 2.80 -1.24
CA ALA A 99 9.70 3.22 -1.46
C ALA A 99 9.63 4.69 -1.91
N VAL A 100 10.36 5.58 -1.22
CA VAL A 100 10.41 7.01 -1.55
C VAL A 100 11.15 7.26 -2.87
N LYS A 101 12.30 6.61 -3.13
CA LYS A 101 12.97 6.70 -4.44
C LYS A 101 12.02 6.28 -5.57
N SER A 102 11.33 5.15 -5.42
CA SER A 102 10.36 4.68 -6.41
C SER A 102 9.20 5.67 -6.60
N LEU A 103 8.76 6.34 -5.53
CA LEU A 103 7.71 7.35 -5.57
C LEU A 103 8.16 8.59 -6.33
N LEU A 104 9.38 9.08 -6.06
CA LEU A 104 9.95 10.28 -6.66
C LEU A 104 10.26 10.10 -8.15
N ILE A 105 10.71 8.91 -8.56
CA ILE A 105 10.85 8.54 -9.98
C ILE A 105 9.52 8.72 -10.74
N ARG A 106 8.40 8.30 -10.12
CA ARG A 106 7.06 8.39 -10.73
C ARG A 106 6.44 9.80 -10.60
N HIS A 107 6.79 10.52 -9.53
CA HIS A 107 6.23 11.82 -9.19
C HIS A 107 7.32 12.80 -8.76
N GLN A 108 8.12 13.25 -9.73
CA GLN A 108 9.31 14.09 -9.51
C GLN A 108 9.01 15.45 -8.82
N HIS A 109 7.75 15.88 -8.78
CA HIS A 109 7.31 17.13 -8.15
C HIS A 109 7.02 17.01 -6.63
N ILE A 110 7.19 15.81 -6.05
CA ILE A 110 7.03 15.56 -4.62
C ILE A 110 8.34 15.93 -3.91
N ASP A 111 8.23 16.64 -2.79
CA ASP A 111 9.35 16.95 -1.91
C ASP A 111 9.79 15.67 -1.16
N PRO A 112 11.07 15.24 -1.27
CA PRO A 112 11.58 14.07 -0.57
C PRO A 112 11.36 14.11 0.95
N ALA A 113 11.61 15.26 1.60
CA ALA A 113 11.46 15.38 3.05
C ALA A 113 10.01 15.16 3.48
N TRP A 114 9.06 15.67 2.69
CA TRP A 114 7.65 15.41 2.90
C TRP A 114 7.29 13.93 2.70
N ALA A 115 7.85 13.26 1.67
CA ALA A 115 7.58 11.85 1.42
C ALA A 115 8.03 10.95 2.60
N PHE A 116 9.23 11.19 3.13
CA PHE A 116 9.71 10.51 4.34
C PHE A 116 8.87 10.83 5.57
N ARG A 117 8.51 12.09 5.78
CA ARG A 117 7.59 12.47 6.87
C ARG A 117 6.24 11.75 6.74
N ARG A 118 5.69 11.65 5.53
CA ARG A 118 4.43 10.97 5.26
C ARG A 118 4.53 9.47 5.53
N TYR A 119 5.63 8.83 5.11
CA TYR A 119 5.94 7.44 5.42
C TYR A 119 5.93 7.22 6.93
N TYR A 120 6.71 8.01 7.67
CA TYR A 120 6.78 7.92 9.12
C TYR A 120 5.41 8.09 9.78
N LEU A 121 4.62 9.11 9.38
CA LEU A 121 3.28 9.33 9.97
C LEU A 121 2.30 8.19 9.68
N PHE A 122 2.37 7.59 8.48
CA PHE A 122 1.55 6.43 8.11
C PHE A 122 1.84 5.26 9.06
N TYR A 123 3.11 4.84 9.12
CA TYR A 123 3.50 3.69 9.92
C TYR A 123 3.50 3.97 11.42
N LYS A 124 3.60 5.23 11.86
CA LYS A 124 3.41 5.62 13.28
C LYS A 124 2.01 5.29 13.75
N THR A 125 1.03 5.39 12.87
CA THR A 125 -0.35 4.97 13.17
C THR A 125 -0.46 3.46 13.17
N VAL A 126 0.18 2.78 12.21
CA VAL A 126 0.21 1.31 12.13
C VAL A 126 0.85 0.70 13.37
N LEU A 127 1.96 1.26 13.86
CA LEU A 127 2.67 0.79 15.05
C LEU A 127 1.76 0.74 16.29
N ARG A 128 0.78 1.64 16.40
CA ARG A 128 -0.19 1.64 17.51
C ARG A 128 -1.27 0.56 17.37
N LEU A 129 -1.38 -0.04 16.20
CA LEU A 129 -2.37 -1.05 15.83
C LEU A 129 -1.70 -2.37 15.43
N GLU A 130 -0.41 -2.53 15.69
CA GLU A 130 0.41 -3.64 15.16
C GLU A 130 -0.15 -5.01 15.55
N GLU A 131 -0.65 -5.14 16.78
CA GLU A 131 -1.28 -6.36 17.30
C GLU A 131 -2.62 -6.70 16.62
N HIS A 132 -3.22 -5.78 15.87
CA HIS A 132 -4.52 -5.95 15.22
C HIS A 132 -4.43 -6.07 13.70
N VAL A 133 -3.23 -6.11 13.13
CA VAL A 133 -3.01 -6.21 11.68
C VAL A 133 -2.01 -7.32 11.36
N VAL A 134 -1.92 -7.72 10.09
CA VAL A 134 -0.78 -8.47 9.56
C VAL A 134 0.11 -7.51 8.81
N ILE A 135 1.35 -7.34 9.27
CA ILE A 135 2.36 -6.56 8.57
C ILE A 135 3.08 -7.48 7.59
N ALA A 136 3.17 -7.07 6.34
CA ALA A 136 3.84 -7.81 5.30
C ALA A 136 4.93 -6.95 4.65
N ASP A 137 6.19 -7.35 4.87
CA ASP A 137 7.30 -6.71 4.20
C ASP A 137 7.27 -6.97 2.69
N PHE A 138 7.78 -6.01 1.93
CA PHE A 138 7.86 -6.06 0.47
C PHE A 138 8.50 -7.35 -0.01
N SER A 139 9.60 -7.78 0.62
CA SER A 139 10.26 -9.04 0.28
C SER A 139 9.31 -10.22 0.41
N ALA A 140 8.65 -10.39 1.57
CA ALA A 140 7.67 -11.45 1.83
C ALA A 140 6.52 -11.44 0.81
N VAL A 141 6.02 -10.26 0.42
CA VAL A 141 4.98 -10.13 -0.60
C VAL A 141 5.49 -10.59 -1.97
N THR A 142 6.71 -10.21 -2.34
CA THR A 142 7.27 -10.51 -3.67
C THR A 142 7.92 -11.89 -3.81
N SER A 143 8.12 -12.62 -2.71
CA SER A 143 8.73 -13.95 -2.70
C SER A 143 7.77 -15.06 -2.30
N ASP A 144 6.87 -14.83 -1.34
CA ASP A 144 5.83 -15.77 -0.93
C ASP A 144 4.61 -15.03 -0.35
N PHE A 145 3.83 -14.39 -1.22
CA PHE A 145 2.56 -13.79 -0.83
C PHE A 145 1.57 -14.79 -0.20
N GLY A 146 1.67 -16.08 -0.54
CA GLY A 146 0.86 -17.12 0.07
C GLY A 146 1.08 -17.21 1.59
N SER A 147 2.31 -16.99 2.07
CA SER A 147 2.60 -16.92 3.51
C SER A 147 1.86 -15.79 4.22
N VAL A 148 1.71 -14.64 3.55
CA VAL A 148 0.97 -13.49 4.09
C VAL A 148 -0.51 -13.86 4.25
N ILE A 149 -1.11 -14.49 3.24
CA ILE A 149 -2.51 -14.92 3.32
C ILE A 149 -2.70 -15.98 4.41
N ARG A 150 -1.77 -16.95 4.56
CA ARG A 150 -1.81 -17.92 5.66
C ARG A 150 -1.79 -17.23 7.04
N ARG A 151 -0.95 -16.20 7.23
CA ARG A 151 -0.90 -15.42 8.47
C ARG A 151 -2.21 -14.68 8.74
N VAL A 152 -2.84 -14.12 7.71
CA VAL A 152 -4.15 -13.45 7.81
C VAL A 152 -5.23 -14.45 8.23
N ASN A 153 -5.32 -15.59 7.54
CA ASN A 153 -6.25 -16.66 7.88
C ASN A 153 -6.08 -17.12 9.33
N LYS A 154 -4.85 -17.35 9.76
CA LYS A 154 -4.55 -17.74 11.15
C LYS A 154 -4.94 -16.65 12.16
N LYS A 155 -4.63 -15.37 11.89
CA LYS A 155 -4.85 -14.27 12.84
C LYS A 155 -6.34 -13.91 12.98
N PHE A 156 -7.08 -13.96 11.88
CA PHE A 156 -8.47 -13.48 11.83
C PHE A 156 -9.52 -14.60 11.72
N GLY A 157 -9.10 -15.86 11.66
CA GLY A 157 -10.02 -16.99 11.47
C GLY A 157 -10.70 -16.99 10.10
N THR A 158 -10.04 -16.44 9.09
CA THR A 158 -10.55 -16.42 7.71
C THR A 158 -10.08 -17.63 6.90
N TYR A 159 -10.71 -17.84 5.74
CA TYR A 159 -10.44 -18.97 4.84
C TYR A 159 -10.19 -18.47 3.41
N TYR A 160 -9.35 -17.44 3.27
CA TYR A 160 -8.96 -16.96 1.95
C TYR A 160 -8.10 -17.98 1.22
N ASP A 161 -8.30 -18.11 -0.08
CA ASP A 161 -7.50 -19.00 -0.91
C ASP A 161 -6.04 -18.52 -0.96
N ILE A 162 -5.12 -19.47 -0.82
CA ILE A 162 -3.68 -19.17 -0.76
C ILE A 162 -3.13 -18.95 -2.17
N PHE A 163 -2.55 -17.77 -2.40
CA PHE A 163 -1.83 -17.48 -3.64
C PHE A 163 -0.61 -18.40 -3.79
N GLN A 164 -0.61 -19.22 -4.84
CA GLN A 164 0.53 -20.07 -5.20
C GLN A 164 1.58 -19.21 -5.90
N HIS A 165 2.74 -19.01 -5.26
CA HIS A 165 3.79 -18.11 -5.74
C HIS A 165 4.66 -18.73 -6.85
N THR A 166 4.02 -19.31 -7.87
CA THR A 166 4.70 -19.88 -9.04
C THR A 166 5.11 -18.77 -10.01
N LYS A 167 6.13 -19.03 -10.84
CA LYS A 167 6.57 -18.07 -11.88
C LYS A 167 5.44 -17.64 -12.81
N GLU A 168 4.56 -18.59 -13.16
CA GLU A 168 3.40 -18.35 -14.02
C GLU A 168 2.38 -17.39 -13.37
N ASN A 169 1.98 -17.67 -12.13
CA ASN A 169 1.04 -16.81 -11.42
C ASN A 169 1.60 -15.41 -11.21
N VAL A 170 2.88 -15.29 -10.86
CA VAL A 170 3.55 -14.00 -10.73
C VAL A 170 3.57 -13.25 -12.07
N ALA A 171 3.84 -13.93 -13.18
CA ALA A 171 3.77 -13.32 -14.52
C ALA A 171 2.35 -12.84 -14.86
N ASN A 172 1.31 -13.60 -14.48
CA ASN A 172 -0.08 -13.19 -14.66
C ASN A 172 -0.42 -11.94 -13.83
N VAL A 173 0.02 -11.87 -12.58
CA VAL A 173 -0.12 -10.66 -11.75
C VAL A 173 0.55 -9.46 -12.40
N PHE A 174 1.78 -9.60 -12.90
CA PHE A 174 2.48 -8.49 -13.55
C PHE A 174 1.79 -8.02 -14.83
N ARG A 175 1.22 -8.94 -15.62
CA ARG A 175 0.43 -8.59 -16.81
C ARG A 175 -0.76 -7.71 -16.44
N ASP A 176 -1.51 -8.07 -15.41
CA ASP A 176 -2.65 -7.29 -14.95
C ASP A 176 -2.23 -5.94 -14.36
N VAL A 177 -1.13 -5.91 -13.62
CA VAL A 177 -0.54 -4.66 -13.10
C VAL A 177 -0.12 -3.72 -14.25
N GLU A 178 0.45 -4.26 -15.33
CA GLU A 178 0.79 -3.48 -16.53
C GLU A 178 -0.48 -2.88 -17.17
N LEU A 179 -1.52 -3.69 -17.39
CA LEU A 179 -2.81 -3.23 -17.93
C LEU A 179 -3.46 -2.13 -17.07
N ILE A 180 -3.38 -2.26 -15.74
CA ILE A 180 -3.91 -1.24 -14.81
C ILE A 180 -3.10 0.07 -14.92
N ASN A 181 -1.77 0.00 -14.97
CA ASN A 181 -0.94 1.20 -15.09
C ASN A 181 -1.16 1.90 -16.43
N ASP A 182 -1.29 1.15 -17.53
CA ASP A 182 -1.51 1.72 -18.87
C ASP A 182 -2.81 2.53 -18.93
N ARG A 183 -3.87 2.02 -18.31
CA ARG A 183 -5.18 2.72 -18.20
C ARG A 183 -5.13 3.97 -17.33
N LEU A 184 -4.31 3.98 -16.27
CA LEU A 184 -4.25 5.06 -15.30
C LEU A 184 -3.28 6.18 -15.68
N ASP A 185 -2.20 5.86 -16.39
CA ASP A 185 -1.08 6.78 -16.62
C ASP A 185 -0.92 7.21 -18.10
N ASN A 186 -1.87 6.88 -18.99
CA ASN A 186 -1.81 7.15 -20.44
C ASN A 186 -0.48 6.71 -21.07
N GLY A 187 0.09 5.58 -20.64
CA GLY A 187 1.30 5.00 -21.25
C GLY A 187 2.63 5.71 -20.97
N LYS A 188 2.75 6.52 -19.91
CA LYS A 188 4.06 7.13 -19.55
C LYS A 188 5.07 6.08 -19.06
N GLU A 189 6.17 5.91 -19.79
CA GLU A 189 7.23 4.91 -19.50
C GLU A 189 7.79 4.94 -18.05
N SER A 190 7.80 6.08 -17.36
CA SER A 190 8.25 6.17 -15.96
C SER A 190 7.35 5.38 -14.97
N HIS A 191 6.19 4.93 -15.43
CA HIS A 191 5.15 4.30 -14.62
C HIS A 191 5.10 2.76 -14.74
N VAL A 192 5.82 2.17 -15.69
CA VAL A 192 5.83 0.71 -15.96
C VAL A 192 6.43 -0.06 -14.77
N ALA A 193 5.91 -1.26 -14.46
CA ALA A 193 6.39 -2.09 -13.35
C ALA A 193 7.79 -2.71 -13.60
N ARG A 194 8.19 -2.86 -14.87
CA ARG A 194 9.49 -3.42 -15.27
C ARG A 194 10.66 -2.50 -14.88
N PRO A 195 11.84 -3.06 -14.56
CA PRO A 195 13.07 -2.29 -14.48
C PRO A 195 13.39 -1.75 -15.88
N SER A 196 13.33 -0.43 -16.08
CA SER A 196 13.79 0.23 -17.30
C SER A 196 15.15 0.88 -17.07
N LYS A 197 16.03 0.91 -18.09
CA LYS A 197 17.33 1.62 -18.03
C LYS A 197 17.17 3.08 -17.60
N ARG A 198 16.08 3.71 -18.04
CA ARG A 198 15.69 5.08 -17.68
C ARG A 198 15.41 5.27 -16.18
N ARG A 199 14.98 4.23 -15.44
CA ARG A 199 14.83 4.30 -13.96
C ARG A 199 16.17 4.32 -13.23
N SER A 200 17.14 3.52 -13.69
CA SER A 200 18.48 3.47 -13.08
C SER A 200 19.26 4.77 -13.28
N GLU A 201 18.90 5.57 -14.28
CA GLU A 201 19.54 6.86 -14.59
C GLU A 201 18.99 8.04 -13.77
N ILE A 202 17.78 7.91 -13.19
CA ILE A 202 17.18 8.98 -12.36
C ILE A 202 17.86 8.98 -10.99
N LYS A 203 18.81 9.89 -10.81
CA LYS A 203 19.39 10.20 -9.51
C LYS A 203 18.36 10.97 -8.67
N VAL A 204 17.93 10.36 -7.58
CA VAL A 204 17.12 11.02 -6.55
C VAL A 204 18.05 11.39 -5.42
N ASP A 205 18.26 12.69 -5.23
CA ASP A 205 19.05 13.19 -4.10
C ASP A 205 18.23 13.07 -2.81
N ILE A 206 18.73 12.25 -1.89
CA ILE A 206 18.13 12.03 -0.57
C ILE A 206 19.18 12.46 0.44
N ASN A 207 18.89 13.54 1.15
CA ASN A 207 19.68 13.92 2.30
C ASN A 207 19.40 12.93 3.45
N GLU A 208 20.26 11.92 3.59
CA GLU A 208 20.15 10.88 4.62
C GLU A 208 20.30 11.42 6.06
N GLN A 209 20.91 12.61 6.22
CA GLN A 209 21.01 13.29 7.53
C GLN A 209 19.71 13.96 7.94
N ASN A 210 18.68 13.97 7.08
CA ASN A 210 17.37 14.50 7.41
C ASN A 210 16.69 13.64 8.49
N ALA A 211 16.25 14.27 9.60
CA ALA A 211 15.56 13.59 10.69
C ALA A 211 14.34 12.76 10.26
N TYR A 212 13.65 13.12 9.16
CA TYR A 212 12.54 12.32 8.64
C TYR A 212 12.99 10.99 8.02
N VAL A 213 14.18 10.94 7.44
CA VAL A 213 14.76 9.70 6.89
C VAL A 213 15.09 8.75 8.05
N ALA A 214 15.78 9.24 9.08
CA ALA A 214 16.11 8.48 10.28
C ALA A 214 14.85 7.92 10.96
N ASN A 215 13.82 8.76 11.16
CA ASN A 215 12.52 8.33 11.72
C ASN A 215 11.83 7.26 10.87
N ALA A 216 11.90 7.36 9.54
CA ALA A 216 11.30 6.41 8.62
C ALA A 216 12.03 5.05 8.64
N LEU A 217 13.36 5.06 8.75
CA LEU A 217 14.18 3.86 8.91
C LEU A 217 13.89 3.19 10.26
N GLU A 218 13.93 3.94 11.36
CA GLU A 218 13.68 3.38 12.70
C GLU A 218 12.30 2.69 12.78
N ILE A 219 11.25 3.33 12.24
CA ILE A 219 9.92 2.72 12.28
C ILE A 219 9.78 1.52 11.34
N TYR A 220 10.50 1.51 10.21
CA TYR A 220 10.57 0.36 9.33
C TYR A 220 11.15 -0.84 10.07
N GLU A 221 12.32 -0.68 10.68
CA GLU A 221 13.01 -1.72 11.45
C GLU A 221 12.11 -2.29 12.57
N ARG A 222 11.40 -1.43 13.29
CA ARG A 222 10.47 -1.87 14.36
C ARG A 222 9.30 -2.72 13.85
N LEU A 223 8.83 -2.47 12.63
CA LEU A 223 7.66 -3.15 12.05
C LEU A 223 8.06 -4.36 11.19
N SER A 224 9.23 -4.35 10.56
CA SER A 224 9.70 -5.42 9.67
C SER A 224 10.26 -6.62 10.43
N HIS A 225 10.92 -6.41 11.57
CA HIS A 225 11.58 -7.46 12.37
C HIS A 225 10.64 -8.25 13.30
N LYS A 226 9.34 -7.97 13.30
CA LYS A 226 8.34 -8.66 14.13
C LYS A 226 7.57 -9.78 13.42
N ASN A 227 8.06 -10.22 12.25
CA ASN A 227 7.40 -11.25 11.41
C ASN A 227 7.85 -12.67 11.74
#